data_AF-A0A7W8RJH8-F1
#
_entry.id   AF-A0A7W8RJH8-F1
#
_cell.length_a   1.000
_cell.length_b   1.000
_cell.length_c   1.000
_cell.angle_alpha   90.00
_cell.angle_beta   90.00
_cell.angle_gamma   90.00
#
_symmetry.space_group_name_H-M   'P 1'
#
loop_
_entity.id
_entity.type
_entity.pdbx_description
1 polymer ?
#
loop_
_entity_poly.entity_id
_entity_poly.type
_entity_poly.pdbx_seq_one_letter_code
_entity_poly.pdbx_strand_id
1 'polypeptide(L)'
;MKIIENGNLTWWFSVVLIIIGVAIMFASFKYAPPSRWSVIPVLFGFGVAAVGGMACRARMMHLKPFDNSYKKARKSYETKADEEDK
;
A
#
# COMPACT_ATOMS: atom_id res chain seq x y z
N MET A 1 -11.55 -5.75 -12.43
CA MET A 1 -10.87 -6.04 -11.14
C MET A 1 -10.70 -4.71 -10.41
N LYS A 2 -11.20 -4.57 -9.18
CA LYS A 2 -11.01 -3.35 -8.38
C LYS A 2 -9.63 -3.41 -7.72
N ILE A 3 -8.86 -2.34 -7.77
CA ILE A 3 -7.52 -2.25 -7.16
C ILE A 3 -7.65 -1.93 -5.66
N ILE A 4 -8.67 -1.14 -5.30
CA ILE A 4 -8.97 -0.69 -3.95
C ILE A 4 -10.28 -1.34 -3.50
N GLU A 5 -10.24 -2.01 -2.35
CA GLU A 5 -11.36 -2.67 -1.71
C GLU A 5 -11.40 -2.28 -0.23
N ASN A 6 -12.56 -1.78 0.23
CA ASN A 6 -12.74 -1.34 1.62
C ASN A 6 -11.68 -0.35 2.13
N GLY A 7 -11.28 0.62 1.30
CA GLY A 7 -10.33 1.67 1.67
C GLY A 7 -8.88 1.20 1.86
N ASN A 8 -8.55 -0.02 1.42
CA ASN A 8 -7.18 -0.52 1.32
C ASN A 8 -6.98 -1.15 -0.08
N LEU A 9 -5.74 -1.45 -0.45
CA LEU A 9 -5.45 -2.27 -1.62
C LEU A 9 -6.16 -3.63 -1.49
N THR A 10 -6.48 -4.28 -2.60
CA THR A 10 -7.13 -5.60 -2.63
C THR A 10 -6.14 -6.70 -2.23
N TRP A 11 -6.59 -7.77 -1.56
CA TRP A 11 -5.69 -8.85 -1.10
C TRP A 11 -4.90 -9.46 -2.24
N TRP A 12 -5.58 -9.79 -3.33
CA TRP A 12 -4.96 -10.28 -4.56
C TRP A 12 -3.92 -9.31 -5.12
N PHE A 13 -4.22 -8.01 -5.13
CA PHE A 13 -3.30 -7.01 -5.65
C PHE A 13 -2.02 -6.89 -4.80
N SER A 14 -2.16 -6.94 -3.47
CA SER A 14 -1.00 -6.99 -2.55
C SER A 14 -0.14 -8.23 -2.78
N VAL A 15 -0.74 -9.39 -2.98
CA VAL A 15 -0.01 -10.65 -3.26
C VAL A 15 0.71 -10.58 -4.60
N VAL A 16 0.05 -10.05 -5.64
CA VAL A 16 0.66 -9.87 -6.97
C VAL A 16 1.87 -8.94 -6.90
N LEU A 17 1.79 -7.83 -6.16
CA LEU A 17 2.93 -6.93 -5.95
C LEU A 17 4.12 -7.64 -5.31
N ILE A 18 3.88 -8.49 -4.30
CA ILE A 18 4.95 -9.28 -3.66
C ILE A 18 5.58 -10.23 -4.67
N ILE A 19 4.79 -10.97 -5.43
CA ILE A 19 5.27 -11.92 -6.44
C ILE A 19 6.11 -11.20 -7.51
N ILE A 20 5.63 -10.06 -8.01
CA ILE A 20 6.34 -9.25 -9.00
C ILE A 20 7.67 -8.74 -8.42
N GLY A 21 7.67 -8.20 -7.19
CA GLY A 21 8.88 -7.72 -6.53
C GLY A 21 9.93 -8.83 -6.37
N VAL A 22 9.52 -10.02 -5.93
CA VAL A 22 10.39 -11.20 -5.81
C VAL A 22 10.90 -11.66 -7.18
N ALA A 23 10.05 -11.67 -8.20
CA ALA A 23 10.45 -12.04 -9.56
C ALA A 23 11.50 -11.07 -10.12
N ILE A 24 11.33 -9.75 -9.88
CA ILE A 24 12.32 -8.73 -10.27
C ILE A 24 13.65 -8.95 -9.54
N MET A 25 13.61 -9.25 -8.24
CA MET A 25 14.83 -9.58 -7.48
C MET A 25 15.53 -10.81 -8.06
N PHE A 26 14.78 -11.88 -8.33
CA PHE A 26 15.33 -13.12 -8.89
C PHE A 26 15.92 -12.93 -10.28
N ALA A 27 15.21 -12.19 -11.16
CA ALA A 27 15.71 -11.84 -12.49
C ALA A 27 16.97 -10.98 -12.40
N SER A 28 17.02 -10.04 -11.45
CA SER A 28 18.20 -9.22 -11.20
C SER A 28 19.40 -10.09 -10.83
N PHE A 29 19.26 -11.05 -9.92
CA PHE A 29 20.36 -11.96 -9.58
C PHE A 29 20.77 -12.90 -10.72
N LYS A 30 19.82 -13.30 -11.57
CA LYS A 30 20.07 -14.24 -12.68
C LYS A 30 20.79 -13.58 -13.87
N TYR A 31 20.43 -12.33 -14.19
CA TYR A 31 20.87 -11.67 -15.42
C TYR A 31 21.82 -10.49 -15.20
N ALA A 32 21.91 -9.94 -13.98
CA ALA A 32 22.78 -8.80 -13.76
C ALA A 32 24.24 -9.23 -13.54
N PRO A 33 25.20 -8.58 -14.21
CA PRO A 33 26.62 -8.82 -13.97
C PRO A 33 27.00 -8.38 -12.55
N PRO A 34 28.02 -9.01 -11.92
CA PRO A 34 28.49 -8.67 -10.58
C PRO A 34 29.14 -7.28 -10.58
N SER A 35 28.30 -6.26 -10.46
CA SER A 35 28.64 -4.85 -10.47
C SER A 35 27.83 -4.13 -9.41
N ARG A 36 28.39 -3.07 -8.82
CA ARG A 36 27.70 -2.25 -7.80
C ARG A 36 26.36 -1.70 -8.30
N TRP A 37 26.20 -1.54 -9.60
CA TRP A 37 24.96 -1.09 -10.24
C TRP A 37 23.84 -2.14 -10.25
N SER A 38 24.17 -3.43 -10.07
CA SER A 38 23.19 -4.52 -9.95
C SER A 38 22.32 -4.43 -8.68
N VAL A 39 22.72 -3.61 -7.71
CA VAL A 39 21.98 -3.44 -6.45
C VAL A 39 20.69 -2.62 -6.66
N ILE A 40 20.67 -1.72 -7.65
CA ILE A 40 19.52 -0.85 -7.95
C ILE A 40 18.25 -1.66 -8.29
N PRO A 41 18.27 -2.59 -9.26
CA PRO A 41 17.06 -3.34 -9.61
C PRO A 41 16.63 -4.31 -8.50
N VAL A 42 17.58 -4.81 -7.69
CA VAL A 42 17.26 -5.62 -6.50
C VAL A 42 16.53 -4.79 -5.44
N LEU A 43 17.03 -3.58 -5.13
CA LEU A 43 16.38 -2.64 -4.23
C LEU A 43 15.00 -2.22 -4.72
N PHE A 44 14.85 -2.04 -6.03
CA PHE A 44 13.55 -1.75 -6.63
C PHE A 44 12.57 -2.91 -6.44
N GLY A 45 12.97 -4.14 -6.75
CA GLY A 45 12.16 -5.34 -6.51
C GLY A 45 11.78 -5.49 -5.03
N PHE A 46 12.72 -5.22 -4.13
CA PHE A 46 12.47 -5.21 -2.68
C PHE A 46 11.44 -4.14 -2.28
N GLY A 47 11.56 -2.91 -2.81
CA GLY A 47 10.59 -1.84 -2.56
C GLY A 47 9.18 -2.21 -3.00
N VAL A 48 9.04 -2.80 -4.19
CA VAL A 48 7.75 -3.28 -4.71
C VAL A 48 7.16 -4.37 -3.80
N ALA A 49 7.98 -5.34 -3.38
CA ALA A 49 7.55 -6.40 -2.47
C ALA A 49 7.16 -5.86 -1.08
N ALA A 50 7.92 -4.88 -0.56
CA ALA A 50 7.66 -4.24 0.71
C ALA A 50 6.32 -3.48 0.72
N VAL A 51 5.98 -2.77 -0.37
CA VAL A 51 4.67 -2.11 -0.52
C VAL A 51 3.54 -3.13 -0.47
N GLY A 52 3.67 -4.25 -1.19
CA GLY A 52 2.69 -5.34 -1.16
C GLY A 52 2.54 -5.96 0.25
N GLY A 53 3.65 -6.21 0.93
CA GLY A 53 3.67 -6.76 2.29
C GLY A 53 3.07 -5.81 3.33
N MET A 54 3.42 -4.52 3.28
CA MET A 54 2.88 -3.50 4.16
C MET A 54 1.37 -3.29 3.94
N ALA A 55 0.90 -3.31 2.69
CA ALA A 55 -0.52 -3.26 2.37
C ALA A 55 -1.29 -4.46 2.98
N CYS A 56 -0.69 -5.65 2.98
CA CYS A 56 -1.27 -6.83 3.62
C CYS A 56 -1.34 -6.69 5.14
N ARG A 57 -0.29 -6.16 5.79
CA ARG A 57 -0.29 -5.85 7.24
C ARG A 57 -1.30 -4.77 7.61
N ALA A 58 -1.39 -3.70 6.84
CA ALA A 58 -2.38 -2.66 7.03
C ALA A 58 -3.81 -3.23 6.99
N ARG A 59 -4.07 -4.21 6.10
CA ARG A 59 -5.38 -4.89 6.04
C ARG A 59 -5.65 -5.71 7.29
N MET A 60 -4.67 -6.45 7.81
CA MET A 60 -4.81 -7.19 9.08
C MET A 60 -5.10 -6.26 10.26
N MET A 61 -4.52 -5.06 10.28
CA MET A 61 -4.76 -4.06 11.32
C MET A 61 -6.03 -3.21 11.07
N HIS A 62 -6.88 -3.61 10.12
CA HIS A 62 -8.07 -2.85 9.69
C HIS A 62 -7.80 -1.38 9.34
N LEU A 63 -6.56 -1.05 8.97
CA LEU A 63 -6.20 0.27 8.50
C LEU A 63 -6.72 0.44 7.07
N LYS A 64 -7.47 1.52 6.87
CA LYS A 64 -8.08 1.86 5.59
C LYS A 64 -7.57 3.23 5.13
N PRO A 65 -6.32 3.32 4.64
CA PRO A 65 -5.69 4.58 4.28
C PRO A 65 -6.43 5.34 3.16
N PHE A 66 -7.24 4.65 2.37
CA PHE A 66 -8.04 5.22 1.27
C PHE A 66 -9.54 5.28 1.59
N ASP A 67 -9.95 5.09 2.84
CA ASP A 67 -11.36 5.19 3.22
C ASP A 67 -11.80 6.65 3.43
N ASN A 68 -13.04 6.94 3.08
CA ASN A 68 -13.64 8.27 3.21
C ASN A 68 -14.19 8.54 4.63
N SER A 69 -13.95 7.63 5.58
CA SER A 69 -14.39 7.76 6.98
C SER A 69 -13.95 9.08 7.63
N TYR A 70 -12.77 9.61 7.24
CA TYR A 70 -12.29 10.92 7.71
C TYR A 70 -13.28 12.07 7.38
N LYS A 71 -13.99 12.02 6.24
CA LYS A 71 -15.01 13.03 5.91
C LYS A 71 -16.20 12.99 6.85
N LYS A 72 -16.59 11.82 7.35
CA LYS A 72 -17.63 11.67 8.38
C LYS A 72 -17.17 12.24 9.72
N ALA A 73 -15.93 11.97 10.12
CA ALA A 73 -15.35 12.54 11.33
C ALA A 73 -15.31 14.08 11.27
N ARG A 74 -14.89 14.67 10.13
CA ARG A 74 -14.89 16.13 9.94
C ARG A 74 -16.29 16.75 10.05
N LYS A 75 -17.30 16.15 9.42
CA LYS A 75 -18.69 16.63 9.50
C LYS A 75 -19.26 16.62 10.91
N SER A 76 -18.82 15.68 11.76
CA SER A 76 -19.25 15.63 13.18
C SER A 76 -18.77 16.83 14.01
N TYR A 77 -17.72 17.53 13.58
CA TYR A 77 -17.28 18.76 14.24
C TYR A 77 -18.06 19.99 13.73
N GLU A 78 -18.50 19.96 12.47
CA GLU A 78 -19.29 21.05 11.88
C GLU A 78 -20.68 21.18 12.55
N THR A 79 -21.28 20.07 13.01
CA THR A 79 -22.64 20.09 13.62
C THR A 79 -22.70 20.73 15.02
N LYS A 80 -21.55 20.93 15.69
CA LYS A 80 -21.52 21.52 17.04
C LYS A 80 -21.37 23.05 17.06
N ALA A 81 -21.03 23.66 15.93
CA ALA A 81 -20.88 25.12 15.84
C ALA A 81 -22.23 25.86 15.74
N ASP A 82 -23.30 25.17 15.33
CA ASP A 82 -24.65 25.76 15.14
C ASP A 82 -25.59 25.58 16.35
N GLU A 83 -25.19 24.86 17.40
CA GLU A 83 -25.99 24.65 18.62
C GLU A 83 -25.57 25.53 19.82
N GLU A 84 -24.49 26.31 19.70
CA GLU A 84 -24.05 27.26 20.75
C GLU A 84 -24.68 28.67 20.63
N ASP A 85 -25.57 28.90 19.65
CA ASP A 85 -26.17 30.23 19.37
C ASP A 85 -27.72 30.22 19.45
N LYS A 86 -28.30 29.47 20.40
CA LYS A 86 -29.74 29.51 20.74
C LYS A 86 -29.98 29.59 22.24
#